data_AF-A0A6L8XZF3-F1
#
_entry.id   AF-A0A6L8XZF3-F1
#
_cell.length_a   1.000
_cell.length_b   1.000
_cell.length_c   1.000
_cell.angle_alpha   90.00
_cell.angle_beta   90.00
_cell.angle_gamma   90.00
#
_symmetry.space_group_name_H-M   'P 1'
#
loop_
_entity.id
_entity.type
_entity.pdbx_description
1 polymer ?
#
loop_
_entity_poly.entity_id
_entity_poly.type
_entity_poly.pdbx_seq_one_letter_code
_entity_poly.pdbx_strand_id
1 'polypeptide(L)'
;HGHLCVMRLKEGINLSKKCNGDMISILQGTSKEGTSDVPIRVLEIPLDDGTKEYLATNLFDPAVTKDMFQELYFYRWPVELKYKELKSRFAMEEFSGATAVSIQQEFYINMLLSNLASLIKNEADEEIQISAKSTNKFRYQANRAFIIGRIKSIIPKILCGLFELSIIEQLYTDAVRCRSQLLPGRSFPRKKLKSKGRSHFRNKKVSF
;
A
#
# COMPACT_ATOMS: atom_id res chain seq x y z
N HIS A 1 -13.21 13.20 -19.33
CA HIS A 1 -12.02 13.99 -18.94
C HIS A 1 -12.39 14.87 -17.75
N GLY A 2 -11.88 14.55 -16.56
CA GLY A 2 -12.26 15.25 -15.31
C GLY A 2 -11.63 14.66 -14.04
N HIS A 3 -10.55 13.89 -14.19
CA HIS A 3 -9.88 13.30 -13.03
C HIS A 3 -8.91 14.33 -12.44
N LEU A 4 -9.02 14.54 -11.13
CA LEU A 4 -8.03 15.27 -10.36
C LEU A 4 -6.83 14.36 -10.09
N CYS A 5 -5.63 14.89 -10.23
CA CYS A 5 -4.40 14.13 -10.03
C CYS A 5 -3.42 14.87 -9.13
N VAL A 6 -2.64 14.11 -8.37
CA VAL A 6 -1.49 14.60 -7.61
C VAL A 6 -0.33 13.65 -7.88
N MET A 7 0.81 14.19 -8.30
CA MET A 7 1.99 13.42 -8.67
C MET A 7 3.23 14.03 -8.04
N ARG A 8 4.16 13.17 -7.60
CA ARG A 8 5.48 13.64 -7.16
C ARG A 8 6.38 13.93 -8.36
N LEU A 9 6.99 15.10 -8.36
CA LEU A 9 8.03 15.47 -9.31
C LEU A 9 9.41 15.04 -8.80
N LYS A 10 10.31 14.70 -9.74
CA LYS A 10 11.73 14.52 -9.43
C LYS A 10 12.36 15.88 -9.21
N GLU A 11 13.23 16.01 -8.21
CA GLU A 11 13.94 17.26 -7.88
C GLU A 11 14.72 17.84 -9.08
N GLY A 12 15.25 16.99 -9.95
CA GLY A 12 16.06 17.41 -11.09
C GLY A 12 15.31 18.06 -12.26
N ILE A 13 13.97 18.02 -12.27
CA ILE A 13 13.15 18.55 -13.37
C ILE A 13 13.03 20.07 -13.26
N ASN A 14 12.98 20.78 -14.40
CA ASN A 14 12.89 22.24 -14.46
C ASN A 14 11.72 22.82 -13.66
N LEU A 15 10.56 22.14 -13.67
CA LEU A 15 9.38 22.53 -12.91
C LEU A 15 9.68 22.55 -11.39
N SER A 16 10.32 21.51 -10.87
CA SER A 16 10.72 21.44 -9.47
C SER A 16 11.74 22.52 -9.11
N LYS A 17 12.75 22.74 -9.97
CA LYS A 17 13.82 23.72 -9.73
C LYS A 17 13.32 25.17 -9.70
N LYS A 18 12.28 25.48 -10.47
CA LYS A 18 11.68 26.82 -10.54
C LYS A 18 10.62 27.06 -9.47
N CYS A 19 10.16 26.00 -8.80
CA CYS A 19 9.15 26.10 -7.77
C CYS A 19 9.71 26.73 -6.50
N ASN A 20 9.00 27.74 -5.98
CA ASN A 20 9.24 28.33 -4.68
C ASN A 20 7.91 28.44 -3.94
N GLY A 21 7.69 27.57 -2.96
CA GLY A 21 6.42 27.50 -2.23
C GLY A 21 5.30 26.86 -3.04
N ASP A 22 4.43 27.67 -3.65
CA ASP A 22 3.26 27.26 -4.42
C ASP A 22 3.17 28.11 -5.68
N MET A 23 3.21 27.48 -6.85
CA MET A 23 3.20 28.19 -8.12
C MET A 23 2.30 27.51 -9.15
N ILE A 24 1.77 28.31 -10.07
CA ILE A 24 1.17 27.79 -11.29
C ILE A 24 2.21 27.86 -12.40
N SER A 25 2.35 26.77 -13.14
CA SER A 25 3.24 26.62 -14.29
C SER A 25 2.49 26.03 -15.47
N ILE A 26 3.19 25.94 -16.61
CA ILE A 26 2.68 25.31 -17.82
C ILE A 26 3.58 24.12 -18.13
N LEU A 27 2.98 22.93 -18.18
CA LEU A 27 3.60 21.76 -18.76
C LEU A 27 3.47 21.89 -20.28
N GLN A 28 4.59 22.11 -20.96
CA GLN A 28 4.60 22.29 -22.40
C GLN A 28 4.25 20.98 -23.12
N GLY A 29 3.29 21.07 -24.03
CA GLY A 29 2.98 19.99 -24.96
C GLY A 29 4.01 19.91 -26.08
N THR A 30 3.97 18.82 -26.82
CA THR A 30 4.76 18.65 -28.04
C THR A 30 3.86 18.30 -29.21
N SER A 31 4.00 19.04 -30.30
CA SER A 31 3.22 18.86 -31.53
C SER A 31 3.42 17.46 -32.13
N LYS A 32 4.61 16.86 -31.90
CA LYS A 32 4.95 15.50 -32.35
C LYS A 32 4.11 14.42 -31.67
N GLU A 33 3.73 14.64 -30.41
CA GLU A 33 2.90 13.71 -29.62
C GLU A 33 1.42 14.11 -29.63
N GLY A 34 1.05 15.16 -30.38
CA GLY A 34 -0.30 15.71 -30.41
C GLY A 34 -0.75 16.28 -29.06
N THR A 35 0.18 16.67 -28.20
CA THR A 35 -0.12 17.19 -26.86
C THR A 35 -0.10 18.71 -26.86
N SER A 36 -1.04 19.31 -26.12
CA SER A 36 -1.13 20.75 -25.90
C SER A 36 -0.49 21.14 -24.57
N ASP A 37 -0.22 22.43 -24.42
CA ASP A 37 0.19 23.00 -23.15
C ASP A 37 -0.90 22.80 -22.09
N VAL A 38 -0.50 22.36 -20.90
CA VAL A 38 -1.42 22.10 -19.77
C VAL A 38 -0.99 22.93 -18.56
N PRO A 39 -1.86 23.79 -18.00
CA PRO A 39 -1.56 24.44 -16.74
C PRO A 39 -1.44 23.38 -15.64
N ILE A 40 -0.50 23.59 -14.72
CA ILE A 40 -0.28 22.73 -13.55
C ILE A 40 0.04 23.60 -12.34
N ARG A 41 -0.42 23.20 -11.16
CA ARG A 41 0.01 23.76 -9.88
C ARG A 41 1.14 22.90 -9.35
N VAL A 42 2.24 23.54 -8.93
CA VAL A 42 3.43 22.89 -8.40
C VAL A 42 3.64 23.38 -6.97
N LEU A 43 3.79 22.44 -6.06
CA LEU A 43 3.88 22.66 -4.61
C LEU A 43 5.22 22.14 -4.11
N GLU A 44 5.96 22.97 -3.41
CA GLU A 44 7.16 22.60 -2.65
C GLU A 44 6.74 22.22 -1.22
N ILE A 45 6.96 20.97 -0.83
CA ILE A 45 6.67 20.40 0.50
C ILE A 45 7.98 20.20 1.28
N PRO A 46 8.22 20.94 2.38
CA PRO A 46 9.36 20.69 3.25
C PRO A 46 9.15 19.40 4.02
N LEU A 47 10.21 18.60 4.14
CA LEU A 47 10.23 17.37 4.92
C LEU A 47 11.01 17.60 6.24
N ASP A 48 10.75 16.74 7.23
CA ASP A 48 11.36 16.84 8.57
C ASP A 48 12.89 16.72 8.55
N ASP A 49 13.46 16.13 7.51
CA ASP A 49 14.91 15.99 7.31
C ASP A 49 15.55 17.22 6.63
N GLY A 50 14.78 18.28 6.41
CA GLY A 50 15.22 19.52 5.73
C GLY A 50 15.26 19.40 4.21
N THR A 51 14.94 18.24 3.63
CA THR A 51 14.81 18.10 2.18
C THR A 51 13.45 18.60 1.68
N LYS A 52 13.35 18.79 0.36
CA LYS A 52 12.15 19.30 -0.30
C LYS A 52 11.57 18.24 -1.22
N GLU A 53 10.28 17.97 -1.08
CA GLU A 53 9.51 17.18 -2.03
C GLU A 53 8.66 18.11 -2.89
N TYR A 54 8.45 17.77 -4.16
CA TYR A 54 7.66 18.60 -5.07
C TYR A 54 6.47 17.79 -5.58
N LEU A 55 5.27 18.35 -5.48
CA LEU A 55 4.03 17.77 -5.98
C LEU A 55 3.50 18.61 -7.14
N ALA A 56 2.94 17.96 -8.16
CA ALA A 56 2.25 18.59 -9.27
C ALA A 56 0.79 18.12 -9.31
N THR A 57 -0.13 19.03 -9.58
CA THR A 57 -1.56 18.75 -9.61
C THR A 57 -2.29 19.64 -10.61
N ASN A 58 -3.44 19.16 -11.09
CA ASN A 58 -4.42 19.95 -11.84
C ASN A 58 -5.51 20.56 -10.95
N LEU A 59 -5.33 20.56 -9.62
CA LEU A 59 -6.23 21.17 -8.65
C LEU A 59 -5.75 22.59 -8.28
N PHE A 60 -6.45 23.59 -8.80
CA PHE A 60 -6.08 25.01 -8.66
C PHE A 60 -6.83 25.75 -7.55
N ASP A 61 -7.76 25.09 -6.88
CA ASP A 61 -8.52 25.71 -5.80
C ASP A 61 -7.57 26.10 -4.65
N PRO A 62 -7.45 27.41 -4.33
CA PRO A 62 -6.58 27.88 -3.26
C PRO A 62 -7.07 27.46 -1.87
N ALA A 63 -8.34 27.06 -1.72
CA ALA A 63 -8.86 26.49 -0.47
C ALA A 63 -8.17 25.16 -0.13
N VAL A 64 -7.65 24.45 -1.14
CA VAL A 64 -6.83 23.25 -0.92
C VAL A 64 -5.39 23.68 -0.68
N THR A 65 -5.01 23.62 0.59
CA THR A 65 -3.72 24.09 1.06
C THR A 65 -2.63 23.06 0.81
N LYS A 66 -1.39 23.53 0.90
CA LYS A 66 -0.18 22.70 0.82
C LYS A 66 -0.19 21.52 1.81
N ASP A 67 -0.64 21.75 3.03
CA ASP A 67 -0.68 20.71 4.08
C ASP A 67 -1.68 19.61 3.74
N MET A 68 -2.82 19.98 3.13
CA MET A 68 -3.80 19.01 2.63
C MET A 68 -3.21 18.14 1.51
N PHE A 69 -2.38 18.71 0.62
CA PHE A 69 -1.68 17.92 -0.40
C PHE A 69 -0.63 16.97 0.18
N GLN A 70 0.07 17.40 1.24
CA GLN A 70 1.01 16.54 1.94
C GLN A 70 0.28 15.33 2.54
N GLU A 71 -0.85 15.55 3.21
CA GLU A 71 -1.68 14.47 3.76
C GLU A 71 -2.25 13.57 2.65
N LEU A 72 -2.78 14.17 1.58
CA LEU A 72 -3.33 13.45 0.43
C LEU A 72 -2.28 12.54 -0.21
N TYR A 73 -1.07 13.06 -0.42
CA TYR A 73 0.01 12.26 -1.00
C TYR A 73 0.48 11.15 -0.05
N PHE A 74 0.39 11.36 1.27
CA PHE A 74 0.67 10.34 2.26
C PHE A 74 -0.30 9.13 2.17
N TYR A 75 -1.58 9.35 1.82
CA TYR A 75 -2.54 8.24 1.58
C TYR A 75 -2.16 7.32 0.40
N ARG A 76 -1.17 7.69 -0.42
CA ARG A 76 -0.59 6.80 -1.44
C ARG A 76 0.24 5.67 -0.83
N TRP A 77 0.90 5.92 0.31
CA TRP A 77 1.85 4.98 0.92
C TRP A 77 1.24 3.60 1.29
N PRO A 78 0.01 3.51 1.85
CA PRO A 78 -0.68 2.24 2.04
C PRO A 78 -0.74 1.33 0.80
N VAL A 79 -0.78 1.89 -0.41
CA VAL A 79 -0.76 1.12 -1.67
C VAL A 79 0.58 0.40 -1.86
N GLU A 80 1.70 1.07 -1.58
CA GLU A 80 3.03 0.44 -1.64
C GLU A 80 3.19 -0.66 -0.58
N LEU A 81 2.66 -0.41 0.63
CA LEU A 81 2.63 -1.42 1.67
C LEU A 81 1.81 -2.63 1.25
N LYS A 82 0.69 -2.43 0.54
CA LYS A 82 -0.12 -3.52 0.01
C LYS A 82 0.64 -4.34 -1.04
N TYR A 83 1.32 -3.69 -1.99
CA TYR A 83 2.17 -4.40 -2.94
C TYR A 83 3.27 -5.22 -2.25
N LYS A 84 3.91 -4.65 -1.23
CA LYS A 84 4.90 -5.37 -0.42
C LYS A 84 4.29 -6.58 0.27
N GLU A 85 3.10 -6.47 0.85
CA GLU A 85 2.38 -7.57 1.48
C GLU A 85 2.08 -8.69 0.47
N LEU A 86 1.51 -8.35 -0.69
CA LEU A 86 1.17 -9.32 -1.72
C LEU A 86 2.41 -10.09 -2.23
N LYS A 87 3.52 -9.39 -2.46
CA LYS A 87 4.78 -10.01 -2.91
C LYS A 87 5.48 -10.83 -1.83
N SER A 88 5.48 -10.34 -0.58
CA SER A 88 6.30 -10.95 0.49
C SER A 88 5.55 -11.94 1.38
N ARG A 89 4.28 -11.67 1.71
CA ARG A 89 3.44 -12.52 2.58
C ARG A 89 2.55 -13.46 1.77
N PHE A 90 2.00 -12.96 0.66
CA PHE A 90 1.24 -13.83 -0.23
C PHE A 90 2.12 -14.66 -1.15
N ALA A 91 3.36 -14.21 -1.42
CA ALA A 91 4.25 -14.82 -2.40
C ALA A 91 3.59 -14.89 -3.78
N MET A 92 2.85 -13.84 -4.14
CA MET A 92 2.02 -13.80 -5.35
C MET A 92 2.81 -13.94 -6.67
N GLU A 93 4.13 -13.79 -6.64
CA GLU A 93 5.02 -13.98 -7.79
C GLU A 93 5.54 -15.43 -7.92
N GLU A 94 5.27 -16.30 -6.93
CA GLU A 94 5.71 -17.69 -6.87
C GLU A 94 4.58 -18.63 -7.34
N PHE A 95 4.29 -18.61 -8.64
CA PHE A 95 3.23 -19.42 -9.23
C PHE A 95 3.58 -20.90 -9.28
N SER A 96 2.59 -21.77 -9.06
CA SER A 96 2.72 -23.22 -9.19
C SER A 96 2.36 -23.72 -10.59
N GLY A 97 1.40 -23.08 -11.25
CA GLY A 97 0.95 -23.42 -12.60
C GLY A 97 1.76 -22.74 -13.72
N ALA A 98 1.90 -23.44 -14.85
CA ALA A 98 2.63 -22.96 -16.02
C ALA A 98 1.74 -22.33 -17.11
N THR A 99 0.41 -22.46 -16.99
CA THR A 99 -0.55 -21.92 -17.98
C THR A 99 -1.01 -20.52 -17.60
N ALA A 100 -1.41 -19.71 -18.58
CA ALA A 100 -1.99 -18.39 -18.31
C ALA A 100 -3.23 -18.48 -17.41
N VAL A 101 -4.07 -19.49 -17.60
CA VAL A 101 -5.28 -19.72 -16.78
C VAL A 101 -4.91 -20.02 -15.33
N SER A 102 -3.97 -20.94 -15.09
CA SER A 102 -3.53 -21.28 -13.73
C SER A 102 -2.88 -20.09 -13.02
N ILE A 103 -2.09 -19.28 -13.75
CA ILE A 103 -1.48 -18.05 -13.21
C ILE A 103 -2.58 -17.05 -12.78
N GLN A 104 -3.59 -16.84 -13.62
CA GLN A 104 -4.72 -15.95 -13.29
C GLN A 104 -5.50 -16.47 -12.09
N GLN A 105 -5.80 -17.76 -12.04
CA GLN A 105 -6.51 -18.37 -10.90
C GLN A 105 -5.75 -18.18 -9.59
N GLU A 106 -4.45 -18.47 -9.56
CA GLU A 106 -3.62 -18.28 -8.37
C GLU A 106 -3.54 -16.81 -7.94
N PHE A 107 -3.48 -15.88 -8.90
CA PHE A 107 -3.53 -14.45 -8.62
C PHE A 107 -4.84 -14.06 -7.92
N TYR A 108 -6.00 -14.46 -8.48
CA TYR A 108 -7.30 -14.12 -7.92
C TYR A 108 -7.57 -14.80 -6.57
N ILE A 109 -7.10 -16.04 -6.37
CA ILE A 109 -7.17 -16.71 -5.06
C ILE A 109 -6.39 -15.92 -4.02
N ASN A 110 -5.15 -15.52 -4.33
CA ASN A 110 -4.36 -14.70 -3.40
C ASN A 110 -5.03 -13.36 -3.09
N MET A 111 -5.65 -12.70 -4.08
CA MET A 111 -6.41 -11.47 -3.87
C MET A 111 -7.62 -11.69 -2.96
N LEU A 112 -8.40 -12.75 -3.20
CA LEU A 112 -9.54 -13.12 -2.36
C LEU A 112 -9.11 -13.36 -0.91
N LEU A 113 -8.09 -14.20 -0.69
CA LEU A 113 -7.56 -14.48 0.66
C LEU A 113 -7.07 -13.20 1.34
N SER A 114 -6.48 -12.29 0.57
CA SER A 114 -6.05 -10.98 1.07
C SER A 114 -7.22 -10.12 1.54
N ASN A 115 -8.31 -10.10 0.77
CA ASN A 115 -9.53 -9.35 1.11
C ASN A 115 -10.24 -9.95 2.32
N LEU A 116 -10.41 -11.28 2.37
CA LEU A 116 -10.96 -11.97 3.55
C LEU A 116 -10.14 -11.67 4.80
N ALA A 117 -8.81 -11.69 4.67
CA ALA A 117 -7.94 -11.32 5.78
C ALA A 117 -8.16 -9.86 6.20
N SER A 118 -8.47 -8.95 5.27
CA SER A 118 -8.72 -7.54 5.61
C SER A 118 -10.03 -7.40 6.41
N LEU A 119 -11.07 -8.15 6.04
CA LEU A 119 -12.35 -8.14 6.78
C LEU A 119 -12.16 -8.56 8.24
N ILE A 120 -11.53 -9.72 8.48
CA ILE A 120 -11.25 -10.20 9.84
C ILE A 120 -10.38 -9.19 10.61
N LYS A 121 -9.39 -8.58 9.94
CA LYS A 121 -8.49 -7.61 10.59
C LYS A 121 -9.25 -6.34 11.00
N ASN A 122 -10.14 -5.83 10.16
CA ASN A 122 -10.91 -4.63 10.44
C ASN A 122 -11.82 -4.84 11.65
N GLU A 123 -12.57 -5.93 11.67
CA GLU A 123 -13.45 -6.29 12.78
C GLU A 123 -12.66 -6.52 14.08
N ALA A 124 -11.54 -7.24 14.00
CA ALA A 124 -10.69 -7.46 15.18
C ALA A 124 -10.04 -6.15 15.67
N ASP A 125 -9.68 -5.23 14.78
CA ASP A 125 -9.14 -3.91 15.14
C ASP A 125 -10.19 -3.06 15.87
N GLU A 126 -11.45 -3.09 15.43
CA GLU A 126 -12.58 -2.41 16.09
C GLU A 126 -12.76 -2.92 17.52
N GLU A 127 -12.84 -4.24 17.71
CA GLU A 127 -12.95 -4.85 19.04
C GLU A 127 -11.74 -4.55 19.94
N ILE A 128 -10.52 -4.50 19.36
CA ILE A 128 -9.31 -4.10 20.10
C ILE A 128 -9.39 -2.64 20.55
N GLN A 129 -9.98 -1.74 19.74
CA GLN A 129 -10.19 -0.35 20.17
C GLN A 129 -11.24 -0.26 21.28
N ILE A 130 -12.36 -0.98 21.16
CA ILE A 130 -13.45 -0.97 22.15
C ILE A 130 -12.95 -1.51 23.50
N SER A 131 -12.21 -2.60 23.48
CA SER A 131 -11.65 -3.24 24.68
C SER A 131 -10.34 -2.61 25.19
N ALA A 132 -9.89 -1.49 24.60
CA ALA A 132 -8.67 -0.82 25.00
C ALA A 132 -8.81 -0.19 26.40
N LYS A 133 -7.83 -0.47 27.27
CA LYS A 133 -7.75 0.13 28.61
C LYS A 133 -7.04 1.47 28.56
N SER A 134 -7.51 2.44 29.35
CA SER A 134 -6.84 3.75 29.50
C SER A 134 -5.40 3.64 30.04
N THR A 135 -5.11 2.57 30.77
CA THR A 135 -3.76 2.27 31.30
C THR A 135 -2.80 1.71 30.24
N ASN A 136 -3.27 1.42 29.03
CA ASN A 136 -2.40 0.92 27.96
C ASN A 136 -1.40 2.00 27.56
N LYS A 137 -0.11 1.68 27.67
CA LYS A 137 0.98 2.57 27.21
C LYS A 137 0.94 2.88 25.71
N PHE A 138 0.37 1.97 24.92
CA PHE A 138 0.34 2.07 23.46
C PHE A 138 -1.02 1.66 22.90
N ARG A 139 -1.28 2.09 21.66
CA ARG A 139 -2.38 1.56 20.86
C ARG A 139 -1.95 0.24 20.23
N TYR A 140 -2.93 -0.65 20.05
CA TYR A 140 -2.73 -1.96 19.48
C TYR A 140 -3.64 -2.16 18.27
N GLN A 141 -3.23 -3.08 17.40
CA GLN A 141 -4.00 -3.55 16.25
C GLN A 141 -3.79 -5.06 16.10
N ALA A 142 -4.73 -5.76 15.49
CA ALA A 142 -4.61 -7.18 15.16
C ALA A 142 -3.42 -7.43 14.24
N ASN A 143 -2.69 -8.52 14.49
CA ASN A 143 -1.52 -8.90 13.73
C ASN A 143 -1.91 -9.44 12.36
N ARG A 144 -1.80 -8.58 11.34
CA ARG A 144 -2.10 -8.90 9.93
C ARG A 144 -1.39 -10.16 9.43
N ALA A 145 -0.13 -10.36 9.79
CA ALA A 145 0.66 -11.51 9.32
C ALA A 145 0.15 -12.83 9.92
N PHE A 146 -0.28 -12.81 11.18
CA PHE A 146 -0.93 -13.95 11.82
C PHE A 146 -2.22 -14.32 11.06
N ILE A 147 -3.11 -13.36 10.82
CA ILE A 147 -4.38 -13.58 10.12
C ILE A 147 -4.16 -14.19 8.73
N ILE A 148 -3.24 -13.60 7.94
CA ILE A 148 -2.90 -14.10 6.59
C ILE A 148 -2.42 -15.56 6.66
N GLY A 149 -1.52 -15.88 7.60
CA GLY A 149 -1.01 -17.24 7.76
C GLY A 149 -2.11 -18.25 8.08
N ARG A 150 -3.06 -17.88 8.93
CA ARG A 150 -4.19 -18.74 9.31
C ARG A 150 -5.19 -18.91 8.18
N ILE A 151 -5.60 -17.82 7.50
CA ILE A 151 -6.54 -17.88 6.36
C ILE A 151 -6.02 -18.78 5.25
N LYS A 152 -4.73 -18.67 4.92
CA LYS A 152 -4.09 -19.52 3.89
C LYS A 152 -4.20 -21.02 4.21
N SER A 153 -4.26 -21.38 5.48
CA SER A 153 -4.43 -22.78 5.91
C SER A 153 -5.90 -23.19 6.05
N ILE A 154 -6.75 -22.28 6.54
CA ILE A 154 -8.15 -22.56 6.86
C ILE A 154 -9.02 -22.65 5.61
N ILE A 155 -8.92 -21.67 4.69
CA ILE A 155 -9.83 -21.60 3.54
C ILE A 155 -9.77 -22.85 2.65
N PRO A 156 -8.60 -23.37 2.25
CA PRO A 156 -8.55 -24.61 1.47
C PRO A 156 -9.17 -25.80 2.20
N LYS A 157 -9.02 -25.89 3.53
CA LYS A 157 -9.59 -26.96 4.33
C LYS A 157 -11.11 -26.87 4.42
N ILE A 158 -11.68 -25.66 4.50
CA ILE A 158 -13.12 -25.47 4.42
C ILE A 158 -13.65 -25.90 3.05
N LEU A 159 -12.99 -25.45 1.96
CA LEU A 159 -13.40 -25.80 0.60
C LEU A 159 -13.33 -27.30 0.31
N CYS A 160 -12.39 -28.01 0.94
CA CYS A 160 -12.29 -29.48 0.86
C CYS A 160 -13.19 -30.23 1.87
N GLY A 161 -14.05 -29.54 2.63
CA GLY A 161 -14.93 -30.14 3.62
C GLY A 161 -14.22 -30.72 4.85
N LEU A 162 -12.94 -30.36 5.06
CA LEU A 162 -12.15 -30.81 6.21
C LEU A 162 -12.44 -29.98 7.47
N PHE A 163 -12.84 -28.72 7.30
CA PHE A 163 -13.21 -27.81 8.38
C PHE A 163 -14.58 -27.19 8.11
N GLU A 164 -15.31 -26.91 9.19
CA GLU A 164 -16.54 -26.12 9.15
C GLU A 164 -16.23 -24.61 9.17
N LEU A 165 -17.20 -23.79 8.75
CA LEU A 165 -17.08 -22.33 8.77
C LEU A 165 -16.87 -21.74 10.18
N SER A 166 -17.30 -22.44 11.23
CA SER A 166 -17.15 -22.04 12.64
C SER A 166 -15.70 -21.77 13.05
N ILE A 167 -14.72 -22.35 12.35
CA ILE A 167 -13.29 -22.09 12.61
C ILE A 167 -12.88 -20.63 12.30
N ILE A 168 -13.67 -19.90 11.51
CA ILE A 168 -13.45 -18.47 11.23
C ILE A 168 -13.69 -17.65 12.51
N GLU A 169 -14.68 -18.01 13.32
CA GLU A 169 -14.95 -17.36 14.63
C GLU A 169 -13.78 -17.56 15.61
N GLN A 170 -13.20 -18.76 15.60
CA GLN A 170 -12.00 -19.03 16.39
C GLN A 170 -10.82 -18.19 15.89
N LEU A 171 -10.63 -18.08 14.58
CA LEU A 171 -9.60 -17.22 14.00
C LEU A 171 -9.81 -15.75 14.38
N TYR A 172 -11.04 -15.25 14.34
CA TYR A 172 -11.37 -13.90 14.78
C TYR A 172 -10.98 -13.68 16.25
N THR A 173 -11.40 -14.58 17.13
CA THR A 173 -11.06 -14.54 18.56
C THR A 173 -9.53 -14.54 18.78
N ASP A 174 -8.80 -15.37 18.05
CA ASP A 174 -7.34 -15.42 18.11
C ASP A 174 -6.71 -14.13 17.56
N ALA A 175 -7.29 -13.53 16.53
CA ALA A 175 -6.81 -12.28 15.93
C ALA A 175 -6.95 -11.09 16.90
N VAL A 176 -8.05 -11.02 17.66
CA VAL A 176 -8.25 -10.03 18.73
C VAL A 176 -7.19 -10.17 19.82
N ARG A 177 -6.71 -11.38 20.10
CA ARG A 177 -5.65 -11.66 21.10
C ARG A 177 -4.25 -11.45 20.55
N CYS A 178 -4.00 -11.82 19.28
CA CYS A 178 -2.70 -11.70 18.63
C CYS A 178 -2.48 -10.28 18.10
N ARG A 179 -1.98 -9.40 18.98
CA ARG A 179 -1.85 -7.97 18.72
C ARG A 179 -0.44 -7.58 18.27
N SER A 180 -0.36 -6.47 17.57
CA SER A 180 0.86 -5.73 17.28
C SER A 180 0.72 -4.29 17.74
N GLN A 181 1.83 -3.71 18.18
CA GLN A 181 1.87 -2.35 18.71
C GLN A 181 1.91 -1.31 17.59
N LEU A 182 1.12 -0.24 17.75
CA LEU A 182 1.23 0.97 16.94
C LEU A 182 2.15 1.96 17.63
N LEU A 183 3.31 2.23 17.01
CA LEU A 183 4.28 3.22 17.48
C LEU A 183 4.04 4.53 16.72
N PRO A 184 3.54 5.60 17.38
CA PRO A 184 3.36 6.89 16.74
C PRO A 184 4.72 7.50 16.35
N GLY A 185 4.76 8.26 15.25
CA GLY A 185 5.97 8.95 14.80
C GLY A 185 7.13 8.05 14.35
N ARG A 186 6.88 6.77 14.08
CA ARG A 186 7.93 5.83 13.66
C ARG A 186 8.44 6.18 12.27
N SER A 187 9.62 6.80 12.20
CA SER A 187 10.39 6.96 10.97
C SER A 187 11.60 6.04 10.98
N PHE A 188 12.02 5.60 9.79
CA PHE A 188 13.27 4.88 9.63
C PHE A 188 14.13 5.61 8.62
N PRO A 189 15.43 5.77 8.89
CA PRO A 189 16.33 6.29 7.88
C PRO A 189 16.27 5.36 6.67
N ARG A 190 16.13 5.95 5.47
CA ARG A 190 16.17 5.19 4.23
C ARG A 190 17.55 4.56 4.10
N LYS A 191 17.67 3.27 4.40
CA LYS A 191 18.90 2.52 4.12
C LYS A 191 19.07 2.48 2.60
N LYS A 192 20.09 3.17 2.07
CA LYS A 192 20.55 3.02 0.68
C LYS A 192 21.24 1.66 0.51
N LEU A 193 20.53 0.58 0.80
CA LEU A 193 21.03 -0.75 0.52
C LEU A 193 20.99 -0.94 -0.99
N LYS A 194 22.15 -1.16 -1.60
CA LYS A 194 22.27 -1.89 -2.88
C LYS A 194 21.87 -3.36 -2.67
N SER A 195 20.76 -3.63 -1.96
CA SER A 195 20.30 -5.00 -1.79
C SER A 195 20.00 -5.51 -3.18
N LYS A 196 20.70 -6.58 -3.59
CA LYS A 196 20.24 -7.46 -4.65
C LYS A 196 18.74 -7.62 -4.40
N GLY A 197 17.90 -7.09 -5.29
CA GLY A 197 16.48 -7.42 -5.27
C GLY A 197 16.36 -8.93 -5.22
N ARG A 198 15.23 -9.48 -4.73
CA ARG A 198 14.98 -10.92 -4.89
C ARG A 198 15.36 -11.28 -6.33
N SER A 199 16.35 -12.15 -6.50
CA SER A 199 16.71 -12.63 -7.83
C SER A 199 15.42 -13.15 -8.43
N HIS A 200 15.00 -12.64 -9.59
CA HIS A 200 13.83 -13.16 -10.29
C HIS A 200 13.86 -14.67 -10.19
N PHE A 201 12.81 -15.25 -9.61
CA PHE A 201 12.75 -16.67 -9.33
C PHE A 201 13.07 -17.39 -10.65
N ARG A 202 14.09 -18.25 -10.64
CA ARG A 202 14.23 -19.22 -11.73
C ARG A 202 12.94 -20.00 -11.70
N ASN A 203 12.06 -19.82 -12.70
CA ASN A 203 10.89 -20.67 -12.90
C ASN A 203 11.36 -22.10 -12.59
N LYS A 204 10.84 -22.71 -11.52
CA LYS A 204 11.16 -24.10 -11.24
C LYS A 204 10.72 -24.84 -12.49
N LYS A 205 11.68 -25.31 -13.28
CA LYS A 205 11.37 -26.17 -14.43
C LYS A 205 10.49 -27.28 -13.87
N VAL A 206 9.34 -27.47 -14.50
CA VAL A 206 8.41 -28.54 -14.17
C VAL A 206 9.22 -29.83 -14.16
N SER A 207 9.39 -30.43 -12.99
CA SER A 207 9.82 -31.82 -12.90
C SER A 207 8.61 -32.63 -13.34
N PHE A 208 8.66 -33.10 -14.58
CA PHE A 208 7.75 -34.09 -15.12
C PHE A 208 7.76 -35.35 -14.25
#